data_AF-A0A1G8AS54-F1
#
_entry.id   AF-A0A1G8AS54-F1
#
_cell.length_a   1.000
_cell.length_b   1.000
_cell.length_c   1.000
_cell.angle_alpha   90.00
_cell.angle_beta   90.00
_cell.angle_gamma   90.00
#
_symmetry.space_group_name_H-M   'P 1'
#
loop_
_entity.id
_entity.type
_entity.pdbx_description
1 polymer ?
#
loop_
_entity_poly.entity_id
_entity_poly.type
_entity_poly.pdbx_seq_one_letter_code
_entity_poly.pdbx_strand_id
1 'polypeptide(L)'
;MLKWVSDNSDAISAVSNLAMLFVWIAYLQVFLQSYRRQVRPNIVINRAAGSALNASCFVGNMSSESIYIESVIVTLNCEGHDIRDTVTDSKELDGDERPDDPRQRTLQGPLRPGDYTSIGAFDELIEKVHRNKGRRDHPKAAGVPIFLEVLVIADYSSDDLLIGAKRAFTIEPKGQDWHVRGMTAKTQQIRSRRERRRIKDVVD
;
A
#
# COMPACT_ATOMS: atom_id res chain seq x y z
N MET A 1 19.71 63.87 -6.53
CA MET A 1 19.06 62.53 -6.52
C MET A 1 19.41 61.70 -7.75
N LEU A 2 19.18 62.17 -8.98
CA LEU A 2 19.53 61.41 -10.20
C LEU A 2 21.02 61.04 -10.34
N LYS A 3 21.96 61.92 -9.95
CA LYS A 3 23.42 61.62 -9.95
C LYS A 3 23.81 60.51 -8.96
N TRP A 4 23.22 60.48 -7.78
CA TRP A 4 23.51 59.47 -6.75
C TRP A 4 23.00 58.07 -7.15
N VAL A 5 21.83 58.02 -7.79
CA VAL A 5 21.29 56.78 -8.36
C VAL A 5 22.13 56.30 -9.53
N SER A 6 22.67 57.21 -10.36
CA SER A 6 23.59 56.88 -11.46
C SER A 6 24.91 56.29 -10.93
N ASP A 7 25.53 56.90 -9.93
CA ASP A 7 26.83 56.47 -9.39
C ASP A 7 26.75 55.15 -8.61
N ASN A 8 25.57 54.78 -8.10
CA ASN A 8 25.34 53.52 -7.38
C ASN A 8 24.45 52.54 -8.15
N SER A 9 24.19 52.80 -9.43
CA SER A 9 23.26 52.03 -10.26
C SER A 9 23.66 50.55 -10.36
N ASP A 10 24.96 50.28 -10.46
CA ASP A 10 25.51 48.91 -10.47
C ASP A 10 25.24 48.16 -9.17
N ALA A 11 25.41 48.81 -8.02
CA ALA A 11 25.13 48.21 -6.71
C ALA A 11 23.63 47.96 -6.52
N ILE A 12 22.78 48.91 -6.93
CA ILE A 12 21.31 48.77 -6.88
C ILE A 12 20.85 47.64 -7.81
N SER A 13 21.42 47.55 -9.00
CA SER A 13 21.15 46.48 -9.97
C SER A 13 21.58 45.12 -9.42
N ALA A 14 22.79 45.01 -8.85
CA ALA A 14 23.29 43.79 -8.22
C ALA A 14 22.39 43.33 -7.06
N VAL A 15 21.97 44.24 -6.18
CA VAL A 15 21.04 43.93 -5.08
C VAL A 15 19.68 43.52 -5.60
N SER A 16 19.17 44.20 -6.64
CA SER A 16 17.87 43.86 -7.25
C SER A 16 17.89 42.48 -7.91
N ASN A 17 18.98 42.13 -8.60
CA ASN A 17 19.17 40.81 -9.19
C ASN A 17 19.28 39.72 -8.11
N LEU A 18 20.00 40.01 -7.02
CA LEU A 18 20.11 39.09 -5.87
C LEU A 18 18.74 38.87 -5.20
N ALA A 19 17.98 39.94 -4.99
CA ALA A 19 16.62 39.87 -4.45
C ALA A 19 15.68 39.08 -5.37
N MET A 20 15.77 39.30 -6.68
CA MET A 20 15.02 38.53 -7.67
C MET A 20 15.38 37.04 -7.61
N LEU A 21 16.67 36.71 -7.48
CA LEU A 21 17.14 35.34 -7.32
C LEU A 21 16.57 34.67 -6.05
N PHE A 22 16.46 35.39 -4.93
CA PHE A 22 15.80 34.87 -3.73
C PHE A 22 14.32 34.59 -3.93
N VAL A 23 13.60 35.45 -4.65
CA VAL A 23 12.19 35.21 -5.00
C VAL A 23 12.05 33.93 -5.83
N TRP A 24 12.93 33.72 -6.82
CA TRP A 24 12.96 32.50 -7.61
C TRP A 24 13.24 31.25 -6.78
N ILE A 25 14.20 31.31 -5.83
CA ILE A 25 14.50 30.20 -4.92
C ILE A 25 13.27 29.88 -4.05
N ALA A 26 12.62 30.89 -3.48
CA ALA A 26 11.43 30.70 -2.67
C ALA A 26 10.30 30.06 -3.49
N TYR A 27 10.07 30.55 -4.72
CA TYR A 27 9.08 29.97 -5.62
C TYR A 27 9.41 28.52 -5.97
N LEU A 28 10.66 28.23 -6.32
CA LEU A 28 11.13 26.86 -6.62
C LEU A 28 10.94 25.95 -5.42
N GLN A 29 11.23 26.42 -4.20
CA GLN A 29 11.04 25.65 -2.97
C GLN A 29 9.57 25.29 -2.75
N VAL A 30 8.65 26.25 -2.90
CA VAL A 30 7.20 26.02 -2.80
C VAL A 30 6.73 25.04 -3.88
N PHE A 31 7.18 25.23 -5.12
CA PHE A 31 6.85 24.36 -6.24
C PHE A 31 7.31 22.92 -5.98
N LEU A 32 8.58 22.72 -5.58
CA LEU A 32 9.13 21.41 -5.27
C LEU A 32 8.40 20.72 -4.11
N GLN A 33 8.00 21.48 -3.08
CA GLN A 33 7.25 20.92 -1.96
C GLN A 33 5.84 20.50 -2.36
N SER A 34 5.15 21.30 -3.18
CA SER A 34 3.83 20.99 -3.72
C SER A 34 3.89 19.76 -4.63
N TYR A 35 4.82 19.74 -5.58
CA TYR A 35 5.03 18.62 -6.49
C TYR A 35 5.33 17.33 -5.74
N ARG A 36 6.27 17.37 -4.78
CA ARG A 36 6.61 16.21 -3.93
C ARG A 36 5.48 15.75 -3.03
N ARG A 37 4.45 16.55 -2.78
CA ARG A 37 3.27 16.14 -2.01
C ARG A 37 2.24 15.47 -2.91
N GLN A 38 2.08 15.93 -4.15
CA GLN A 38 1.12 15.40 -5.12
C GLN A 38 1.52 14.03 -5.68
N VAL A 39 2.81 13.78 -5.91
CA VAL A 39 3.30 12.54 -6.56
C VAL A 39 3.55 11.41 -5.54
N ARG A 40 2.99 11.49 -4.32
CA ARG A 40 3.25 10.45 -3.31
C ARG A 40 2.31 9.26 -3.50
N PRO A 41 2.84 8.07 -3.84
CA PRO A 41 2.02 6.86 -3.84
C PRO A 41 1.51 6.56 -2.43
N ASN A 42 0.25 6.15 -2.37
CA ASN A 42 -0.46 5.86 -1.14
C ASN A 42 -1.48 4.75 -1.35
N ILE A 43 -1.19 3.56 -0.84
CA ILE A 43 -2.10 2.41 -0.89
C ILE A 43 -2.72 2.24 0.50
N VAL A 44 -4.03 2.10 0.57
CA VAL A 44 -4.75 1.88 1.83
C VAL A 44 -5.25 0.45 1.89
N ILE A 45 -4.87 -0.28 2.93
CA ILE A 45 -5.40 -1.61 3.23
C ILE A 45 -6.37 -1.46 4.39
N ASN A 46 -7.63 -1.87 4.25
CA ASN A 46 -8.66 -1.71 5.28
C ASN A 46 -9.55 -2.94 5.37
N ARG A 47 -10.14 -3.15 6.55
CA ARG A 47 -11.26 -4.07 6.74
C ARG A 47 -12.56 -3.33 6.42
N ALA A 48 -13.41 -3.90 5.59
CA ALA A 48 -14.77 -3.40 5.32
C ALA A 48 -15.74 -4.57 5.06
N ALA A 49 -17.01 -4.26 4.81
CA ALA A 49 -18.06 -5.24 4.50
C ALA A 49 -18.18 -6.42 5.49
N GLY A 50 -18.18 -6.15 6.79
CA GLY A 50 -18.42 -7.18 7.82
C GLY A 50 -18.00 -6.73 9.22
N SER A 51 -18.25 -7.57 10.22
CA SER A 51 -17.98 -7.28 11.65
C SER A 51 -16.98 -8.25 12.30
N ALA A 52 -16.75 -9.40 11.65
CA ALA A 52 -16.00 -10.53 12.18
C ALA A 52 -15.02 -11.06 11.11
N LEU A 53 -14.81 -12.38 11.06
CA LEU A 53 -13.98 -13.05 10.06
C LEU A 53 -14.49 -12.95 8.63
N ASN A 54 -15.81 -12.83 8.46
CA ASN A 54 -16.46 -12.63 7.17
C ASN A 54 -16.23 -11.23 6.58
N ALA A 55 -15.57 -10.33 7.32
CA ALA A 55 -15.26 -9.02 6.81
C ALA A 55 -14.24 -9.16 5.67
N SER A 56 -14.48 -8.46 4.57
CA SER A 56 -13.55 -8.44 3.46
C SER A 56 -12.41 -7.46 3.73
N CYS A 57 -11.21 -7.87 3.36
CA CYS A 57 -10.06 -6.98 3.31
C CYS A 57 -10.04 -6.28 1.95
N PHE A 58 -9.79 -4.98 1.95
CA PHE A 58 -9.81 -4.13 0.77
C PHE A 58 -8.48 -3.41 0.61
N VAL A 59 -8.09 -3.25 -0.65
CA VAL A 59 -6.93 -2.48 -1.09
C VAL A 59 -7.44 -1.32 -1.92
N GLY A 60 -7.12 -0.10 -1.52
CA GLY A 60 -7.50 1.13 -2.22
C GLY A 60 -6.30 1.91 -2.71
N ASN A 61 -6.41 2.51 -3.89
CA ASN A 61 -5.42 3.44 -4.41
C ASN A 61 -5.79 4.88 -4.02
N MET A 62 -5.01 5.49 -3.12
CA MET A 62 -5.13 6.89 -2.71
C MET A 62 -3.98 7.74 -3.25
N SER A 63 -3.30 7.25 -4.29
CA SER A 63 -2.29 7.98 -5.05
C SER A 63 -2.96 8.92 -6.06
N SER A 64 -2.19 9.84 -6.63
CA SER A 64 -2.67 10.73 -7.70
C SER A 64 -2.78 10.06 -9.06
N GLU A 65 -2.09 8.93 -9.25
CA GLU A 65 -2.11 8.15 -10.48
C GLU A 65 -2.47 6.67 -10.25
N SER A 66 -2.74 5.98 -11.35
CA SER A 66 -3.06 4.55 -11.33
C SER A 66 -1.87 3.74 -10.83
N ILE A 67 -2.19 2.66 -10.13
CA ILE A 67 -1.21 1.66 -9.70
C ILE A 67 -1.55 0.34 -10.35
N TYR A 68 -0.58 -0.51 -10.60
CA TYR A 68 -0.82 -1.88 -11.03
C TYR A 68 -0.49 -2.81 -9.88
N ILE A 69 -1.48 -3.51 -9.31
CA ILE A 69 -1.22 -4.49 -8.25
C ILE A 69 -0.47 -5.66 -8.87
N GLU A 70 0.77 -5.86 -8.45
CA GLU A 70 1.63 -6.94 -8.90
C GLU A 70 1.48 -8.15 -7.97
N SER A 71 1.54 -7.92 -6.67
CA SER A 71 1.34 -9.00 -5.71
C SER A 71 0.69 -8.60 -4.39
N VAL A 72 -0.04 -9.56 -3.82
CA VAL A 72 -0.62 -9.48 -2.49
C VAL A 72 -0.10 -10.68 -1.71
N ILE A 73 0.64 -10.40 -0.64
CA ILE A 73 1.27 -11.39 0.21
C ILE A 73 0.60 -11.33 1.58
N VAL A 74 0.20 -12.48 2.09
CA VAL A 74 -0.38 -12.62 3.42
C VAL A 74 0.58 -13.40 4.29
N THR A 75 0.93 -12.81 5.43
CA THR A 75 1.71 -13.46 6.48
C THR A 75 0.80 -13.73 7.67
N LEU A 76 0.71 -14.98 8.08
CA LEU A 76 0.08 -15.40 9.32
C LEU A 76 1.15 -15.68 10.36
N ASN A 77 1.01 -15.14 11.56
CA ASN A 77 1.74 -15.58 12.73
C ASN A 77 0.75 -16.24 13.68
N CYS A 78 0.90 -17.55 13.86
CA CYS A 78 0.16 -18.36 14.82
C CYS A 78 1.19 -19.05 15.70
N GLU A 79 1.07 -18.89 17.02
CA GLU A 79 1.89 -19.61 18.02
C GLU A 79 3.41 -19.49 17.79
N GLY A 80 3.88 -18.35 17.28
CA GLY A 80 5.31 -18.10 17.04
C GLY A 80 5.85 -18.63 15.71
N HIS A 81 5.00 -19.19 14.85
CA HIS A 81 5.37 -19.59 13.49
C HIS A 81 4.83 -18.60 12.45
N ASP A 82 5.75 -17.99 11.70
CA ASP A 82 5.42 -17.18 10.52
C ASP A 82 5.18 -18.07 9.31
N ILE A 83 3.96 -18.03 8.77
CA ILE A 83 3.59 -18.68 7.53
C ILE A 83 3.25 -17.59 6.52
N ARG A 84 3.95 -17.57 5.39
CA ARG A 84 3.74 -16.59 4.33
C ARG A 84 3.25 -17.27 3.06
N ASP A 85 2.32 -16.62 2.37
CA ASP A 85 1.89 -17.06 1.06
C ASP A 85 1.40 -15.90 0.18
N THR A 86 1.53 -16.07 -1.12
CA THR A 86 1.08 -15.09 -2.11
C THR A 86 -0.35 -15.44 -2.52
N VAL A 87 -1.28 -14.51 -2.32
CA VAL A 87 -2.73 -14.74 -2.50
C VAL A 87 -3.28 -14.16 -3.82
N THR A 88 -2.41 -13.70 -4.73
CA THR A 88 -2.77 -13.03 -5.99
C THR A 88 -3.72 -13.81 -6.90
N ASP A 89 -3.61 -15.14 -6.91
CA ASP A 89 -4.38 -15.98 -7.82
C ASP A 89 -5.56 -16.61 -7.10
N SER A 90 -6.78 -16.33 -7.56
CA SER A 90 -7.97 -17.02 -7.09
C SER A 90 -8.03 -18.41 -7.74
N LYS A 91 -7.36 -19.40 -7.14
CA LYS A 91 -7.45 -20.81 -7.53
C LYS A 91 -8.85 -21.42 -7.35
N GLU A 92 -9.75 -20.75 -6.65
CA GLU A 92 -11.11 -21.25 -6.36
C GLU A 92 -12.05 -21.22 -7.58
N LEU A 93 -11.62 -20.66 -8.72
CA LEU A 93 -12.39 -20.63 -9.97
C LEU A 93 -12.05 -21.77 -10.94
N ASP A 94 -11.45 -22.87 -10.45
CA ASP A 94 -11.15 -24.07 -11.25
C ASP A 94 -12.36 -25.04 -11.37
N GLY A 95 -13.58 -24.58 -11.05
CA GLY A 95 -14.86 -25.31 -11.20
C GLY A 95 -15.81 -24.72 -12.26
N ASP A 96 -17.03 -25.24 -12.37
CA ASP A 96 -18.04 -24.89 -13.40
C ASP A 96 -18.53 -23.42 -13.35
N GLU A 97 -18.32 -22.69 -12.25
CA GLU A 97 -18.61 -21.25 -12.11
C GLU A 97 -17.43 -20.38 -12.54
N ARG A 98 -16.86 -20.67 -13.71
CA ARG A 98 -15.72 -19.94 -14.26
C ARG A 98 -16.19 -18.60 -14.84
N PRO A 99 -15.78 -17.44 -14.30
CA PRO A 99 -16.07 -16.16 -14.92
C PRO A 99 -15.25 -16.03 -16.20
N ASP A 100 -15.89 -15.61 -17.29
CA ASP A 100 -15.25 -15.49 -18.62
C ASP A 100 -14.14 -14.42 -18.65
N ASP A 101 -14.17 -13.42 -17.76
CA ASP A 101 -13.17 -12.35 -17.71
C ASP A 101 -11.95 -12.74 -16.84
N PRO A 102 -10.73 -12.83 -17.42
CA PRO A 102 -9.51 -13.11 -16.67
C PRO A 102 -9.23 -12.12 -15.53
N ARG A 103 -9.73 -10.88 -15.63
CA ARG A 103 -9.58 -9.85 -14.58
C ARG A 103 -10.38 -10.15 -13.32
N GLN A 104 -11.38 -11.03 -13.40
CA GLN A 104 -12.14 -11.48 -12.25
C GLN A 104 -11.47 -12.68 -11.56
N ARG A 105 -10.39 -13.22 -12.14
CA ARG A 105 -9.68 -14.41 -11.66
C ARG A 105 -8.44 -14.10 -10.83
N THR A 106 -7.99 -12.85 -10.85
CA THR A 106 -6.73 -12.43 -10.24
C THR A 106 -6.92 -11.12 -9.50
N LEU A 107 -6.21 -10.98 -8.37
CA LEU A 107 -6.12 -9.73 -7.61
C LEU A 107 -5.11 -8.75 -8.23
N GLN A 108 -4.45 -9.15 -9.32
CA GLN A 108 -3.54 -8.32 -10.10
C GLN A 108 -4.31 -7.49 -11.12
N GLY A 109 -3.84 -6.27 -11.32
CA GLY A 109 -4.43 -5.40 -12.31
C GLY A 109 -4.32 -3.92 -11.97
N PRO A 110 -4.72 -3.05 -12.91
CA PRO A 110 -4.69 -1.62 -12.70
C PRO A 110 -5.80 -1.19 -11.73
N LEU A 111 -5.43 -0.36 -10.76
CA LEU A 111 -6.34 0.29 -9.82
C LEU A 111 -6.22 1.81 -9.97
N ARG A 112 -7.30 2.45 -10.42
CA ARG A 112 -7.32 3.90 -10.68
C ARG A 112 -7.28 4.70 -9.37
N PRO A 113 -6.86 5.98 -9.40
CA PRO A 113 -6.96 6.87 -8.25
C PRO A 113 -8.37 6.89 -7.66
N GLY A 114 -8.49 6.64 -6.37
CA GLY A 114 -9.76 6.61 -5.64
C GLY A 114 -10.50 5.28 -5.65
N ASP A 115 -10.12 4.34 -6.53
CA ASP A 115 -10.75 3.03 -6.61
C ASP A 115 -10.23 2.07 -5.53
N TYR A 116 -11.00 1.01 -5.27
CA TYR A 116 -10.66 -0.06 -4.36
C TYR A 116 -11.02 -1.43 -4.94
N THR A 117 -10.29 -2.46 -4.53
CA THR A 117 -10.58 -3.86 -4.83
C THR A 117 -10.61 -4.68 -3.55
N SER A 118 -11.43 -5.72 -3.52
CA SER A 118 -11.44 -6.70 -2.43
C SER A 118 -10.39 -7.76 -2.68
N ILE A 119 -9.61 -8.07 -1.65
CA ILE A 119 -8.63 -9.17 -1.66
C ILE A 119 -9.17 -10.45 -1.01
N GLY A 120 -10.45 -10.47 -0.62
CA GLY A 120 -11.13 -11.62 -0.01
C GLY A 120 -11.48 -11.40 1.47
N ALA A 121 -12.27 -12.32 2.03
CA ALA A 121 -12.61 -12.33 3.45
C ALA A 121 -11.44 -12.82 4.31
N PHE A 122 -11.36 -12.39 5.58
CA PHE A 122 -10.24 -12.76 6.45
C PHE A 122 -10.15 -14.27 6.70
N ASP A 123 -11.30 -14.97 6.76
CA ASP A 123 -11.34 -16.42 6.83
C ASP A 123 -10.79 -17.10 5.58
N GLU A 124 -11.20 -16.69 4.38
CA GLU A 124 -10.69 -17.18 3.09
C GLU A 124 -9.17 -16.99 3.00
N LEU A 125 -8.67 -15.82 3.39
CA LEU A 125 -7.24 -15.53 3.40
C LEU A 125 -6.47 -16.45 4.36
N ILE A 126 -7.00 -16.69 5.57
CA ILE A 126 -6.37 -17.60 6.54
C ILE A 126 -6.32 -19.03 6.01
N GLU A 127 -7.45 -19.48 5.47
CA GLU A 127 -7.61 -20.83 4.94
C GLU A 127 -6.70 -21.07 3.74
N LYS A 128 -6.61 -20.10 2.81
CA LYS A 128 -5.76 -20.19 1.63
C LYS A 128 -4.28 -20.39 2.00
N VAL A 129 -3.78 -19.59 2.95
CA VAL A 129 -2.39 -19.71 3.45
C VAL A 129 -2.16 -21.08 4.12
N HIS A 130 -3.13 -21.61 4.86
CA HIS A 130 -3.02 -22.93 5.50
C HIS A 130 -3.06 -24.08 4.49
N ARG A 131 -4.00 -24.04 3.53
CA ARG A 131 -4.15 -25.03 2.46
C ARG A 131 -2.86 -25.13 1.64
N ASN A 132 -2.32 -24.01 1.18
CA ASN A 132 -1.14 -23.99 0.32
C ASN A 132 0.14 -24.48 1.02
N LYS A 133 0.20 -24.42 2.35
CA LYS A 133 1.33 -24.91 3.15
C LYS A 133 1.12 -26.32 3.72
N GLY A 134 0.03 -27.00 3.33
CA GLY A 134 -0.23 -28.40 3.70
C GLY A 134 -0.55 -28.62 5.18
N ARG A 135 -0.88 -27.56 5.94
CA ARG A 135 -1.30 -27.69 7.34
C ARG A 135 -2.79 -28.02 7.39
N ARG A 136 -3.14 -29.17 7.97
CA ARG A 136 -4.52 -29.62 8.16
C ARG A 136 -5.17 -29.03 9.41
N ASP A 137 -4.37 -28.60 10.39
CA ASP A 137 -4.88 -27.97 11.60
C ASP A 137 -5.24 -26.51 11.31
N HIS A 138 -6.53 -26.23 11.38
CA HIS A 138 -7.04 -24.87 11.23
C HIS A 138 -6.64 -24.07 12.48
N PRO A 139 -5.98 -22.91 12.36
CA PRO A 139 -5.50 -22.14 13.52
C PRO A 139 -6.62 -21.67 14.45
N LYS A 140 -7.87 -21.67 13.96
CA LYS A 140 -9.09 -21.44 14.75
C LYS A 140 -9.29 -22.51 15.83
N ALA A 141 -8.84 -23.75 15.60
CA ALA A 141 -9.03 -24.87 16.53
C ALA A 141 -8.25 -24.71 17.84
N ALA A 142 -7.16 -23.95 17.82
CA ALA A 142 -6.35 -23.67 19.01
C ALA A 142 -6.95 -22.60 19.92
N GLY A 143 -7.91 -21.78 19.43
CA GLY A 143 -8.50 -20.68 20.21
C GLY A 143 -7.50 -19.56 20.57
N VAL A 144 -6.37 -19.48 19.88
CA VAL A 144 -5.30 -18.50 20.12
C VAL A 144 -5.47 -17.30 19.18
N PRO A 145 -5.10 -16.07 19.60
CA PRO A 145 -5.08 -14.91 18.71
C PRO A 145 -4.20 -15.16 17.47
N ILE A 146 -4.72 -14.79 16.30
CA ILE A 146 -4.02 -14.90 15.02
C ILE A 146 -3.57 -13.50 14.60
N PHE A 147 -2.29 -13.37 14.27
CA PHE A 147 -1.77 -12.14 13.66
C PHE A 147 -1.68 -12.32 12.15
N LEU A 148 -2.25 -11.37 11.41
CA LEU A 148 -2.29 -11.38 9.96
C LEU A 148 -1.71 -10.08 9.43
N GLU A 149 -0.61 -10.14 8.68
CA GLU A 149 -0.05 -9.01 7.94
C GLU A 149 -0.37 -9.16 6.45
N VAL A 150 -0.96 -8.12 5.87
CA VAL A 150 -1.16 -7.99 4.43
C VAL A 150 -0.10 -7.04 3.89
N LEU A 151 0.66 -7.51 2.90
CA LEU A 151 1.61 -6.74 2.12
C LEU A 151 1.12 -6.68 0.67
N VAL A 152 0.90 -5.47 0.17
CA VAL A 152 0.57 -5.20 -1.23
C VAL A 152 1.77 -4.60 -1.90
N ILE A 153 2.12 -5.13 -3.07
CA ILE A 153 3.19 -4.67 -3.93
C ILE A 153 2.54 -4.28 -5.26
N ALA A 154 2.88 -3.10 -5.75
CA ALA A 154 2.31 -2.55 -6.96
C ALA A 154 3.33 -1.71 -7.71
N ASP A 155 3.12 -1.58 -9.02
CA ASP A 155 3.87 -0.65 -9.85
C ASP A 155 3.16 0.69 -9.94
N TYR A 156 3.93 1.75 -9.81
CA TYR A 156 3.43 3.11 -10.01
C TYR A 156 3.63 3.52 -11.47
N SER A 157 2.53 3.75 -12.20
CA SER A 157 2.54 3.82 -13.67
C SER A 157 3.44 4.90 -14.29
N SER A 158 3.75 5.98 -13.57
CA SER A 158 4.59 7.07 -14.08
C SER A 158 6.08 6.93 -13.85
N ASP A 159 6.55 6.04 -12.97
CA ASP A 159 7.92 6.19 -12.43
C ASP A 159 8.72 4.87 -12.35
N ASP A 160 8.26 3.80 -13.04
CA ASP A 160 8.86 2.44 -13.04
C ASP A 160 9.28 1.99 -11.63
N LEU A 161 8.42 2.34 -10.67
CA LEU A 161 8.73 2.37 -9.26
C LEU A 161 7.85 1.37 -8.55
N LEU A 162 8.46 0.29 -8.07
CA LEU A 162 7.84 -0.61 -7.11
C LEU A 162 7.46 0.16 -5.84
N ILE A 163 6.17 0.18 -5.56
CA ILE A 163 5.58 0.72 -4.35
C ILE A 163 5.01 -0.44 -3.53
N GLY A 164 5.09 -0.31 -2.21
CA GLY A 164 4.54 -1.31 -1.31
C GLY A 164 3.75 -0.67 -0.19
N ALA A 165 2.80 -1.40 0.36
CA ALA A 165 2.09 -1.01 1.55
C ALA A 165 1.77 -2.23 2.39
N LYS A 166 1.88 -2.07 3.71
CA LYS A 166 1.61 -3.14 4.66
C LYS A 166 0.68 -2.72 5.76
N ARG A 167 -0.14 -3.66 6.22
CA ARG A 167 -0.98 -3.48 7.40
C ARG A 167 -1.16 -4.79 8.15
N ALA A 168 -1.00 -4.72 9.47
CA ALA A 168 -1.21 -5.83 10.36
C ALA A 168 -2.57 -5.76 11.06
N PHE A 169 -3.17 -6.93 11.23
CA PHE A 169 -4.44 -7.19 11.88
C PHE A 169 -4.25 -8.27 12.95
N THR A 170 -4.97 -8.13 14.05
CA THR A 170 -5.10 -9.16 15.08
C THR A 170 -6.52 -9.68 15.05
N ILE A 171 -6.64 -11.00 15.11
CA ILE A 171 -7.89 -11.73 15.03
C ILE A 171 -8.03 -12.46 16.37
N GLU A 172 -8.95 -11.99 17.20
CA GLU A 172 -9.09 -12.44 18.59
C GLU A 172 -10.44 -13.13 18.79
N PRO A 173 -10.47 -14.25 19.54
CA PRO A 173 -11.72 -14.87 19.95
C PRO A 173 -12.43 -13.98 20.98
N LYS A 174 -13.73 -13.76 20.81
CA LYS A 174 -14.60 -13.04 21.73
C LYS A 174 -15.89 -13.82 21.94
N GLY A 175 -15.89 -14.69 22.96
CA GLY A 175 -16.99 -15.60 23.21
C GLY A 175 -17.06 -16.68 22.13
N GLN A 176 -18.17 -16.74 21.38
CA GLN A 176 -18.33 -17.69 20.27
C GLN A 176 -17.89 -17.12 18.91
N ASP A 177 -17.64 -15.81 18.83
CA ASP A 177 -17.27 -15.12 17.59
C ASP A 177 -15.79 -14.74 17.56
N TRP A 178 -15.29 -14.41 16.37
CA TRP A 178 -13.93 -13.92 16.15
C TRP A 178 -13.99 -12.49 15.61
N HIS A 179 -13.22 -11.58 16.21
CA HIS A 179 -13.15 -10.20 15.75
C HIS A 179 -11.79 -9.85 15.16
N VAL A 180 -11.86 -9.12 14.04
CA VAL A 180 -10.68 -8.61 13.34
C VAL A 180 -10.47 -7.15 13.70
N ARG A 181 -9.32 -6.84 14.28
CA ARG A 181 -8.89 -5.47 14.65
C ARG A 181 -7.58 -5.14 13.95
N GLY A 182 -7.49 -3.95 13.36
CA GLY A 182 -6.21 -3.45 12.85
C GLY A 182 -5.26 -3.14 14.03
N MET A 183 -4.04 -3.66 13.99
CA MET A 183 -3.01 -3.33 15.00
C MET A 183 -2.56 -1.88 14.87
N THR A 184 -2.59 -1.35 13.65
CA THR A 184 -2.30 0.04 13.36
C THR A 184 -3.53 0.76 12.82
N ALA A 185 -3.67 2.03 13.20
CA ALA A 185 -4.70 2.92 12.66
C ALA A 185 -4.47 3.22 11.16
N LYS A 186 -3.21 3.22 10.70
CA LYS A 186 -2.82 3.54 9.33
C LYS A 186 -2.04 2.41 8.68
N THR A 187 -2.21 2.29 7.36
CA THR A 187 -1.39 1.44 6.49
C THR A 187 0.02 2.03 6.38
N GLN A 188 1.04 1.21 6.66
CA GLN A 188 2.42 1.62 6.54
C GLN A 188 2.85 1.56 5.07
N GLN A 189 3.31 2.68 4.54
CA GLN A 189 3.79 2.78 3.15
C GLN A 189 5.26 2.43 3.08
N ILE A 190 5.64 1.57 2.15
CA ILE A 190 7.03 1.20 1.86
C ILE A 190 7.57 2.15 0.81
N ARG A 191 8.41 3.08 1.26
CA ARG A 191 8.86 4.24 0.46
C ARG A 191 10.36 4.33 0.33
N SER A 192 11.12 3.75 1.26
CA SER A 192 12.58 3.86 1.22
C SER A 192 13.16 2.91 0.19
N ARG A 193 14.25 3.34 -0.49
CA ARG A 193 14.99 2.47 -1.42
C ARG A 193 15.48 1.17 -0.77
N ARG A 194 15.78 1.20 0.54
CA ARG A 194 16.22 0.02 1.29
C ARG A 194 15.09 -0.97 1.53
N GLU A 195 13.92 -0.50 1.95
CA GLU A 195 12.75 -1.38 2.12
C GLU A 195 12.27 -1.95 0.78
N ARG A 196 12.35 -1.17 -0.30
CA ARG A 196 12.02 -1.66 -1.65
C ARG A 196 12.96 -2.76 -2.15
N ARG A 197 14.25 -2.70 -1.82
CA ARG A 197 15.18 -3.81 -2.13
C ARG A 197 14.76 -5.10 -1.43
N ARG A 198 14.35 -5.01 -0.15
CA ARG A 198 13.85 -6.18 0.59
C ARG A 198 12.59 -6.78 0.00
N ILE A 199 11.77 -5.98 -0.71
CA ILE A 199 10.59 -6.50 -1.41
C ILE A 199 10.99 -7.31 -2.64
N LYS A 200 11.98 -6.84 -3.42
CA LYS A 200 12.47 -7.60 -4.58
C LYS A 200 12.91 -9.00 -4.18
N ASP A 201 13.64 -9.11 -3.08
CA ASP A 201 14.09 -10.39 -2.52
C ASP A 201 12.94 -11.32 -2.05
N VAL A 202 11.70 -10.82 -1.95
CA VAL A 202 10.51 -11.59 -1.52
C VAL A 202 9.64 -11.99 -2.71
N VAL A 203 9.77 -11.30 -3.85
CA VAL A 203 9.01 -11.56 -5.07
C VAL A 203 9.79 -12.45 -6.05
N ASP A 204 11.12 -12.38 -6.05
CA ASP A 204 12.03 -13.24 -6.82
C ASP A 204 12.26 -14.61 -6.15
#